data_AF-X1N4E5-F1
#
_entry.id   AF-X1N4E5-F1
#
_cell.length_a   1.000
_cell.length_b   1.000
_cell.length_c   1.000
_cell.angle_alpha   90.00
_cell.angle_beta   90.00
_cell.angle_gamma   90.00
#
_symmetry.space_group_name_H-M   'P 1'
#
loop_
_entity.id
_entity.type
_entity.pdbx_description
1 polymer ?
#
loop_
_entity_poly.entity_id
_entity_poly.type
_entity_poly.pdbx_seq_one_letter_code
_entity_poly.pdbx_strand_id
1 'polypeptide(L)'
;NLPEPTTAQINRFYTIEFFNELKRVLNKDAVVSLSLMSTANYVSDEARQINSVLYNTLKKVFNSILIVPGEKNYFLVSAQKLDINIAEMIEEKGIDNIYVNQYYLDDELLKQRSDFIINNLDKSAALNKDFSPVSYYQQLLYWLSYFKFNYWILAIIILIVLILIISRQNPISIGMFTGGFAASSIEVVLLISFQIIYGYVMQCILIAYPVTCCTFCTHTCKNNCFTFSKQWCRQSLLFAGYCYCRALLLA
;
A
#
# COMPACT_ATOMS: atom_id res chain seq x y z
N ASN A 1 8.72 -11.70 4.45
CA ASN A 1 8.79 -10.59 3.47
C ASN A 1 7.40 -10.23 3.00
N LEU A 2 7.11 -8.92 2.97
CA LEU A 2 5.87 -8.40 2.40
C LEU A 2 5.96 -8.40 0.86
N PRO A 3 4.84 -8.59 0.17
CA PRO A 3 4.76 -8.37 -1.27
C PRO A 3 4.89 -6.88 -1.60
N GLU A 4 5.09 -6.58 -2.88
CA GLU A 4 5.18 -5.22 -3.41
C GLU A 4 3.92 -4.38 -3.08
N PRO A 5 4.04 -3.04 -3.01
CA PRO A 5 2.94 -2.12 -2.67
C PRO A 5 1.88 -2.02 -3.80
N THR A 6 1.21 -3.14 -4.04
CA THR A 6 0.15 -3.35 -5.05
C THR A 6 -1.22 -2.93 -4.55
N THR A 7 -1.38 -2.69 -3.25
CA THR A 7 -2.62 -2.21 -2.64
C THR A 7 -2.31 -1.07 -1.67
N ALA A 8 -3.31 -0.22 -1.41
CA ALA A 8 -3.21 0.85 -0.41
C ALA A 8 -2.86 0.31 0.99
N GLN A 9 -3.38 -0.87 1.35
CA GLN A 9 -3.10 -1.56 2.61
C GLN A 9 -1.61 -1.92 2.73
N ILE A 10 -1.03 -2.51 1.68
CA ILE A 10 0.38 -2.91 1.69
C ILE A 10 1.30 -1.69 1.61
N ASN A 11 0.91 -0.66 0.84
CA ASN A 11 1.70 0.56 0.66
C ASN A 11 2.06 1.25 1.98
N ARG A 12 1.22 1.13 3.02
CA ARG A 12 1.49 1.62 4.38
C ARG A 12 2.84 1.14 4.92
N PHE A 13 3.28 -0.07 4.59
CA PHE A 13 4.57 -0.60 5.05
C PHE A 13 5.78 -0.07 4.27
N TYR A 14 5.55 0.79 3.28
CA TYR A 14 6.55 1.37 2.41
C TYR A 14 6.61 2.90 2.53
N THR A 15 6.02 3.49 3.58
CA THR A 15 5.98 4.95 3.79
C THR A 15 7.05 5.45 4.75
N ILE A 16 7.39 6.74 4.64
CA ILE A 16 8.31 7.39 5.58
C ILE A 16 7.82 7.24 7.03
N GLU A 17 6.52 7.42 7.23
CA GLU A 17 5.87 7.35 8.53
C GLU A 17 6.10 5.98 9.16
N PHE A 18 5.83 4.90 8.43
CA PHE A 18 6.08 3.54 8.90
C PHE A 18 7.56 3.28 9.21
N PHE A 19 8.47 3.71 8.33
CA PHE A 19 9.90 3.49 8.59
C PHE A 19 10.41 4.28 9.79
N ASN A 20 9.88 5.48 10.06
CA ASN A 20 10.19 6.22 11.26
C ASN A 20 9.69 5.49 12.51
N GLU A 21 8.44 5.00 12.50
CA GLU A 21 7.90 4.15 13.57
C GLU A 21 8.76 2.93 13.82
N LEU A 22 9.14 2.24 12.75
CA LEU A 22 10.00 1.06 12.79
C LEU A 22 11.34 1.41 13.45
N LYS A 23 11.99 2.50 13.04
CA LYS A 23 13.27 2.95 13.62
C LYS A 23 13.17 3.24 15.12
N ARG A 24 12.01 3.65 15.64
CA ARG A 24 11.81 3.90 17.09
C ARG A 24 11.77 2.62 17.91
N VAL A 25 11.28 1.53 17.33
CA VAL A 25 11.11 0.24 18.02
C VAL A 25 12.34 -0.66 17.88
N LEU A 26 13.13 -0.46 16.81
CA LEU A 26 14.30 -1.29 16.53
C LEU A 26 15.48 -1.03 17.47
N ASN A 27 16.21 -2.11 17.78
CA ASN A 27 17.51 -2.04 18.41
C ASN A 27 18.53 -1.32 17.50
N LYS A 28 19.57 -0.73 18.10
CA LYS A 28 20.61 0.02 17.36
C LYS A 28 21.33 -0.81 16.29
N ASP A 29 21.40 -2.13 16.49
CA ASP A 29 22.13 -3.07 15.63
C ASP A 29 21.18 -3.84 14.71
N ALA A 30 19.89 -3.50 14.69
CA ALA A 30 18.93 -4.17 13.84
C ALA A 30 19.18 -3.87 12.36
N VAL A 31 18.96 -4.90 11.53
CA VAL A 31 18.96 -4.80 10.08
C VAL A 31 17.58 -5.17 9.59
N VAL A 32 16.97 -4.29 8.79
CA VAL A 32 15.69 -4.55 8.15
C VAL A 32 15.93 -4.94 6.71
N SER A 33 15.29 -6.01 6.26
CA SER A 33 15.32 -6.46 4.87
C SER A 33 13.95 -6.29 4.22
N LEU A 34 13.94 -5.69 3.04
CA LEU A 34 12.77 -5.54 2.16
C LEU A 34 13.16 -6.01 0.76
N SER A 35 12.19 -6.43 -0.04
CA SER A 35 12.48 -6.80 -1.43
C SER A 35 11.47 -6.23 -2.42
N LEU A 36 11.97 -5.85 -3.59
CA LEU A 36 11.21 -5.42 -4.76
C LEU A 36 11.72 -6.13 -6.01
N MET A 37 10.95 -6.11 -7.09
CA MET A 37 11.34 -6.66 -8.38
C MET A 37 12.69 -6.11 -8.82
N SER A 38 13.54 -7.03 -9.29
CA SER A 38 14.91 -6.73 -9.65
C SER A 38 14.96 -5.81 -10.86
N THR A 39 15.82 -4.79 -10.77
CA THR A 39 16.22 -3.95 -11.90
C THR A 39 17.52 -4.45 -12.53
N ALA A 40 18.13 -5.53 -12.03
CA ALA A 40 19.45 -5.97 -12.47
C ALA A 40 19.44 -6.54 -13.90
N ASN A 41 18.36 -7.25 -14.29
CA ASN A 41 18.28 -7.95 -15.58
C ASN A 41 17.34 -7.27 -16.59
N TYR A 42 16.38 -6.46 -16.12
CA TYR A 42 15.45 -5.72 -16.97
C TYR A 42 15.04 -4.42 -16.28
N VAL A 43 15.68 -3.31 -16.65
CA VAL A 43 15.33 -1.97 -16.16
C VAL A 43 14.15 -1.45 -16.99
N SER A 44 12.93 -1.95 -16.72
CA SER A 44 11.75 -1.19 -17.15
C SER A 44 11.76 0.15 -16.41
N ASP A 45 11.36 1.23 -17.08
CA ASP A 45 11.33 2.57 -16.49
C ASP A 45 10.50 2.61 -15.20
N GLU A 46 9.44 1.80 -15.12
CA GLU A 46 8.55 1.71 -13.98
C GLU A 46 9.22 1.02 -12.78
N ALA A 47 9.89 -0.12 -13.00
CA ALA A 47 10.65 -0.79 -11.94
C ALA A 47 11.75 0.14 -11.39
N ARG A 48 12.43 0.90 -12.26
CA ARG A 48 13.40 1.93 -11.85
C ARG A 48 12.73 2.99 -10.97
N GLN A 49 11.57 3.50 -11.37
CA GLN A 49 10.83 4.50 -10.60
C GLN A 49 10.42 3.99 -9.22
N ILE A 50 9.86 2.78 -9.12
CA ILE A 50 9.44 2.19 -7.83
C ILE A 50 10.65 1.96 -6.91
N ASN A 51 11.75 1.41 -7.43
CA ASN A 51 12.99 1.23 -6.67
C ASN A 51 13.57 2.58 -6.22
N SER A 52 13.47 3.63 -7.05
CA SER A 52 13.94 4.97 -6.73
C SER A 52 13.13 5.63 -5.62
N VAL A 53 11.79 5.52 -5.68
CA VAL A 53 10.89 6.00 -4.62
C VAL A 53 11.20 5.30 -3.30
N LEU A 54 11.35 3.97 -3.30
CA LEU A 54 11.68 3.23 -2.08
C LEU A 54 13.06 3.64 -1.52
N TYR A 55 14.07 3.69 -2.38
CA TYR A 55 15.43 4.08 -1.97
C TYR A 55 15.45 5.47 -1.35
N ASN A 56 14.81 6.47 -1.97
CA ASN A 56 14.76 7.83 -1.44
C ASN A 56 13.96 7.90 -0.13
N THR A 57 12.88 7.12 -0.02
CA THR A 57 12.07 7.01 1.20
C THR A 57 12.88 6.44 2.36
N LEU A 58 13.60 5.33 2.13
CA LEU A 58 14.48 4.71 3.12
C LEU A 58 15.64 5.63 3.50
N LYS A 59 16.22 6.34 2.53
CA LYS A 59 17.35 7.27 2.72
C LYS A 59 16.99 8.44 3.62
N LYS A 60 15.70 8.77 3.74
CA LYS A 60 15.24 9.80 4.65
C LYS A 60 15.27 9.36 6.12
N VAL A 61 15.22 8.05 6.38
CA VAL A 61 15.04 7.47 7.72
C VAL A 61 16.30 6.76 8.20
N PHE A 62 16.96 5.99 7.36
CA PHE A 62 18.13 5.18 7.70
C PHE A 62 19.42 5.79 7.14
N ASN A 63 20.53 5.60 7.88
CA ASN A 63 21.83 6.16 7.52
C ASN A 63 22.58 5.26 6.53
N SER A 64 22.39 3.94 6.63
CA SER A 64 22.99 2.97 5.74
C SER A 64 21.91 2.19 5.00
N ILE A 65 22.07 2.12 3.68
CA ILE A 65 21.22 1.38 2.77
C ILE A 65 22.14 0.60 1.85
N LEU A 66 21.90 -0.70 1.78
CA LEU A 66 22.61 -1.61 0.91
C LEU A 66 21.61 -2.34 0.03
N ILE A 67 21.85 -2.36 -1.28
CA ILE A 67 21.00 -3.08 -2.23
C ILE A 67 21.75 -4.35 -2.64
N VAL A 68 21.22 -5.51 -2.31
CA VAL A 68 21.77 -6.80 -2.74
C VAL A 68 20.97 -7.29 -3.95
N PRO A 69 21.54 -7.27 -5.17
CA PRO A 69 20.84 -7.71 -6.36
C PRO A 69 20.79 -9.24 -6.46
N GLY A 70 19.61 -9.78 -6.73
CA GLY A 70 19.39 -11.19 -7.08
C GLY A 70 18.20 -11.32 -8.03
N GLU A 71 17.36 -12.34 -7.84
CA GLU A 71 16.04 -12.41 -8.52
C GLU A 71 15.17 -11.18 -8.21
N LYS A 72 15.35 -10.63 -7.01
CA LYS A 72 14.76 -9.38 -6.51
C LYS A 72 15.88 -8.47 -6.02
N ASN A 73 15.61 -7.18 -5.98
CA ASN A 73 16.48 -6.24 -5.28
C ASN A 73 16.14 -6.32 -3.79
N TYR A 74 17.10 -6.76 -2.98
CA TYR A 74 16.96 -6.79 -1.53
C TYR A 74 17.54 -5.50 -0.94
N PHE A 75 16.69 -4.70 -0.30
CA PHE A 75 17.08 -3.49 0.42
C PHE A 75 17.35 -3.86 1.86
N LEU A 76 18.62 -3.79 2.25
CA LEU A 76 19.07 -3.92 3.64
C LEU A 76 19.27 -2.51 4.18
N VAL A 77 18.62 -2.21 5.30
CA VAL A 77 18.75 -0.90 5.96
C VAL A 77 19.07 -1.04 7.43
N SER A 78 19.95 -0.17 7.91
CA SER A 78 20.35 -0.13 9.31
C SER A 78 20.77 1.28 9.73
N ALA A 79 20.85 1.48 11.05
CA ALA A 79 21.48 2.65 11.63
C ALA A 79 23.02 2.59 11.52
N GLN A 80 23.58 1.38 11.53
CA GLN A 80 25.02 1.14 11.37
C GLN A 80 25.41 0.96 9.91
N LYS A 81 26.72 1.07 9.62
CA LYS A 81 27.27 0.80 8.29
C LYS A 81 27.08 -0.67 7.94
N LEU A 82 26.47 -0.93 6.80
CA LEU A 82 26.35 -2.25 6.21
C LEU A 82 27.52 -2.53 5.26
N ASP A 83 27.94 -3.79 5.21
CA ASP A 83 28.93 -4.30 4.26
C ASP A 83 28.28 -5.28 3.29
N ILE A 84 28.72 -5.26 2.05
CA ILE A 84 28.22 -6.13 0.96
C ILE A 84 29.06 -7.40 0.79
N ASN A 85 30.21 -7.50 1.46
CA ASN A 85 31.10 -8.66 1.39
C ASN A 85 30.51 -9.89 2.13
N ILE A 86 29.43 -10.46 1.58
CA ILE A 86 28.65 -11.52 2.20
C ILE A 86 29.42 -12.84 2.16
N ALA A 87 30.13 -13.15 1.07
CA ALA A 87 30.88 -14.39 0.95
C ALA A 87 32.03 -14.44 1.97
N GLU A 88 32.80 -13.35 2.06
CA GLU A 88 33.89 -13.19 3.05
C GLU A 88 33.36 -13.35 4.49
N MET A 89 32.26 -12.64 4.82
CA MET A 89 31.65 -12.72 6.16
C MET A 89 31.11 -14.11 6.51
N ILE A 90 30.65 -14.90 5.52
CA ILE A 90 30.19 -16.27 5.73
C ILE A 90 31.37 -17.18 6.09
N GLU A 91 32.50 -17.02 5.39
CA GLU A 91 33.72 -17.78 5.64
C GLU A 91 34.32 -17.46 7.00
N GLU A 92 34.45 -16.18 7.35
CA GLU A 92 34.95 -15.73 8.66
C GLU A 92 34.12 -16.27 9.83
N LYS A 93 32.80 -16.38 9.65
CA LYS A 93 31.88 -16.87 10.68
C LYS A 93 31.73 -18.40 10.67
N GLY A 94 32.36 -19.10 9.73
CA GLY A 94 32.27 -20.55 9.59
C GLY A 94 30.85 -21.06 9.40
N ILE A 95 30.00 -20.31 8.66
CA ILE A 95 28.61 -20.68 8.43
C ILE A 95 28.55 -21.72 7.30
N ASP A 96 28.11 -22.94 7.63
CA ASP A 96 27.95 -24.02 6.66
C ASP A 96 26.63 -23.90 5.87
N ASN A 97 26.73 -23.40 4.63
CA ASN A 97 25.59 -23.16 3.76
C ASN A 97 25.67 -23.98 2.47
N ILE A 98 24.57 -24.66 2.15
CA ILE A 98 24.47 -25.50 0.93
C ILE A 98 24.21 -24.65 -0.32
N TYR A 99 23.33 -23.64 -0.24
CA TYR A 99 22.82 -22.90 -1.41
C TYR A 99 23.46 -21.51 -1.60
N VAL A 100 23.74 -20.79 -0.51
CA VAL A 100 24.31 -19.44 -0.55
C VAL A 100 25.67 -19.48 0.12
N ASN A 101 26.71 -19.68 -0.68
CA ASN A 101 28.09 -19.82 -0.23
C ASN A 101 29.05 -19.00 -1.11
N GLN A 102 30.31 -18.98 -0.71
CA GLN A 102 31.39 -18.27 -1.41
C GLN A 102 31.63 -18.71 -2.86
N TYR A 103 31.20 -19.92 -3.25
CA TYR A 103 31.29 -20.37 -4.63
C TYR A 103 30.14 -19.86 -5.51
N TYR A 104 29.04 -19.42 -4.87
CA TYR A 104 27.87 -18.87 -5.53
C TYR A 104 27.85 -17.34 -5.53
N LEU A 105 28.33 -16.72 -4.45
CA LEU A 105 28.40 -15.27 -4.30
C LEU A 105 29.82 -14.78 -4.57
N ASP A 106 29.94 -13.88 -5.55
CA ASP A 106 31.13 -13.10 -5.79
C ASP A 106 30.89 -11.68 -5.24
N ASP A 107 31.62 -11.33 -4.17
CA ASP A 107 31.45 -10.06 -3.46
C ASP A 107 31.81 -8.85 -4.33
N GLU A 108 32.82 -8.96 -5.21
CA GLU A 108 33.20 -7.88 -6.11
C GLU A 108 32.11 -7.64 -7.15
N LEU A 109 31.63 -8.71 -7.78
CA LEU A 109 30.53 -8.64 -8.75
C LEU A 109 29.25 -8.10 -8.11
N LEU A 110 28.95 -8.55 -6.89
CA LEU A 110 27.77 -8.10 -6.14
C LEU A 110 27.83 -6.60 -5.86
N LYS A 111 29.00 -6.11 -5.44
CA LYS A 111 29.27 -4.69 -5.22
C LYS A 111 29.11 -3.86 -6.50
N GLN A 112 29.73 -4.30 -7.59
CA GLN A 112 29.61 -3.62 -8.89
C GLN A 112 28.15 -3.50 -9.34
N ARG A 113 27.34 -4.57 -9.17
CA ARG A 113 25.92 -4.57 -9.52
C ARG A 113 25.08 -3.69 -8.60
N SER A 114 25.36 -3.70 -7.30
CA SER A 114 24.72 -2.80 -6.33
C SER A 114 24.97 -1.33 -6.72
N ASP A 115 26.22 -0.97 -6.99
CA ASP A 115 26.61 0.38 -7.39
C ASP A 115 25.96 0.78 -8.73
N PHE A 116 25.90 -0.16 -9.69
CA PHE A 116 25.19 0.07 -10.96
C PHE A 116 23.72 0.41 -10.73
N ILE A 117 23.01 -0.33 -9.87
CA ILE A 117 21.61 -0.03 -9.56
C ILE A 117 21.48 1.35 -8.94
N ILE A 118 22.25 1.64 -7.87
CA ILE A 118 22.19 2.91 -7.13
C ILE A 118 22.45 4.10 -8.06
N ASN A 119 23.41 3.97 -8.98
CA ASN A 119 23.75 5.03 -9.93
C ASN A 119 22.67 5.27 -10.99
N ASN A 120 21.86 4.26 -11.31
CA ASN A 120 20.76 4.36 -12.25
C ASN A 120 19.41 4.75 -11.61
N LEU A 121 19.35 4.89 -10.28
CA LEU A 121 18.14 5.36 -9.59
C LEU A 121 17.91 6.86 -9.81
N ASP A 122 16.64 7.24 -9.88
CA ASP A 122 16.21 8.63 -9.93
C ASP A 122 16.27 9.25 -8.52
N LYS A 123 17.31 10.06 -8.29
CA LYS A 123 17.53 10.78 -7.03
C LYS A 123 16.50 11.87 -6.76
N SER A 124 15.71 12.26 -7.77
CA SER A 124 14.64 13.26 -7.67
C SER A 124 13.26 12.65 -7.46
N ALA A 125 13.15 11.30 -7.48
CA ALA A 125 11.89 10.61 -7.27
C ALA A 125 11.24 11.03 -5.94
N ALA A 126 9.93 11.29 -6.00
CA ALA A 126 9.14 11.70 -4.85
C ALA A 126 9.14 10.64 -3.75
N LEU A 127 8.99 11.08 -2.50
CA LEU A 127 8.96 10.18 -1.36
C LEU A 127 7.57 9.57 -1.17
N ASN A 128 7.53 8.30 -0.74
CA ASN A 128 6.28 7.63 -0.45
C ASN A 128 5.78 8.00 0.95
N LYS A 129 4.57 8.54 1.05
CA LYS A 129 3.94 8.95 2.32
C LYS A 129 2.54 8.35 2.43
N ASP A 130 2.01 8.29 3.64
CA ASP A 130 0.67 7.74 3.89
C ASP A 130 -0.43 8.41 3.03
N PHE A 131 -0.49 9.74 3.03
CA PHE A 131 -1.48 10.50 2.24
C PHE A 131 -1.02 10.86 0.81
N SER A 132 0.18 10.43 0.42
CA SER A 132 0.70 10.60 -0.93
C SER A 132 1.39 9.29 -1.35
N PRO A 133 0.60 8.24 -1.66
CA PRO A 133 1.12 6.90 -1.90
C PRO A 133 1.71 6.78 -3.32
N VAL A 134 2.86 7.42 -3.54
CA VAL A 134 3.55 7.47 -4.84
C VAL A 134 3.86 6.06 -5.35
N SER A 135 4.32 5.16 -4.48
CA SER A 135 4.67 3.79 -4.88
C SER A 135 3.46 3.01 -5.40
N TYR A 136 2.31 3.12 -4.71
CA TYR A 136 1.06 2.50 -5.15
C TYR A 136 0.57 3.08 -6.49
N TYR A 137 0.64 4.40 -6.66
CA TYR A 137 0.26 5.04 -7.92
C TYR A 137 1.12 4.56 -9.10
N GLN A 138 2.44 4.45 -8.91
CA GLN A 138 3.33 3.93 -9.94
C GLN A 138 3.04 2.47 -10.27
N GLN A 139 2.71 1.65 -9.27
CA GLN A 139 2.30 0.26 -9.49
C GLN A 139 1.00 0.16 -10.30
N LEU A 140 0.04 1.05 -10.07
CA LEU A 140 -1.19 1.13 -10.87
C LEU A 140 -0.88 1.51 -12.32
N LEU A 141 -0.01 2.49 -12.55
CA LEU A 141 0.41 2.87 -13.90
C LEU A 141 1.14 1.72 -14.62
N TYR A 142 2.00 0.99 -13.91
CA TYR A 142 2.65 -0.21 -14.43
C TYR A 142 1.64 -1.30 -14.79
N TRP A 143 0.65 -1.56 -13.94
CA TRP A 143 -0.39 -2.52 -14.26
C TRP A 143 -1.22 -2.08 -15.47
N LEU A 144 -1.50 -0.78 -15.59
CA LEU A 144 -2.20 -0.21 -16.73
C LEU A 144 -1.38 -0.26 -18.03
N SER A 145 -0.04 -0.25 -17.98
CA SER A 145 0.82 -0.28 -19.17
C SER A 145 0.74 -1.62 -19.94
N TYR A 146 0.35 -2.70 -19.26
CA TYR A 146 0.04 -3.98 -19.92
C TYR A 146 -1.15 -3.87 -20.88
N PHE A 147 -2.06 -2.93 -20.65
CA PHE A 147 -3.20 -2.71 -21.50
C PHE A 147 -2.86 -1.73 -22.63
N LYS A 148 -2.83 -2.24 -23.87
CA LYS A 148 -2.53 -1.44 -25.07
C LYS A 148 -3.66 -0.51 -25.53
N PHE A 149 -4.75 -0.36 -24.76
CA PHE A 149 -5.87 0.50 -25.12
C PHE A 149 -5.77 1.87 -24.45
N ASN A 150 -6.16 2.92 -25.18
CA ASN A 150 -6.17 4.27 -24.63
C ASN A 150 -7.39 4.45 -23.71
N TYR A 151 -7.19 4.27 -22.40
CA TYR A 151 -8.22 4.37 -21.37
C TYR A 151 -8.92 5.75 -21.32
N TRP A 152 -8.27 6.81 -21.83
CA TRP A 152 -8.90 8.13 -21.95
C TRP A 152 -10.12 8.13 -22.87
N ILE A 153 -10.11 7.32 -23.92
CA ILE A 153 -11.25 7.23 -24.84
C ILE A 153 -12.48 6.69 -24.11
N LEU A 154 -12.30 5.63 -23.31
CA LEU A 154 -13.38 5.05 -22.52
C LEU A 154 -13.89 6.04 -21.46
N ALA A 155 -12.98 6.76 -20.79
CA ALA A 155 -13.35 7.78 -19.80
C ALA A 155 -14.19 8.91 -20.42
N ILE A 156 -13.81 9.38 -21.62
CA ILE A 156 -14.55 10.41 -22.36
C ILE A 156 -15.95 9.89 -22.76
N ILE A 157 -16.06 8.66 -23.24
CA ILE A 157 -17.35 8.06 -23.60
C ILE A 157 -18.27 7.98 -22.38
N ILE A 158 -17.77 7.49 -21.25
CA ILE A 158 -18.53 7.40 -19.99
C ILE A 158 -18.99 8.80 -19.55
N LEU A 159 -18.10 9.80 -19.61
CA LEU A 159 -18.42 11.18 -19.25
C LEU A 159 -19.51 11.77 -20.15
N ILE A 160 -19.42 11.57 -21.47
CA ILE A 160 -20.44 12.04 -22.41
C ILE A 160 -21.79 11.38 -22.11
N VAL A 161 -21.82 10.07 -21.89
CA VAL A 161 -23.05 9.33 -21.55
C VAL A 161 -23.65 9.85 -20.24
N LEU A 162 -22.83 10.08 -19.21
CA LEU A 162 -23.29 10.66 -17.94
C LEU A 162 -23.87 12.06 -18.12
N ILE A 163 -23.20 12.94 -18.88
CA ILE A 163 -23.68 14.30 -19.17
C ILE A 163 -25.01 14.24 -19.93
N LEU A 164 -25.15 13.37 -20.93
CA LEU A 164 -26.39 13.20 -21.69
C LEU A 164 -27.54 12.71 -20.82
N ILE A 165 -27.27 11.75 -19.92
CA ILE A 165 -28.27 11.26 -18.97
C ILE A 165 -28.71 12.40 -18.05
N ILE A 166 -27.77 13.09 -17.41
CA ILE A 166 -28.04 14.17 -16.44
C ILE A 166 -28.77 15.33 -17.12
N SER A 167 -28.40 15.69 -18.35
CA SER A 167 -29.01 16.79 -19.10
C SER A 167 -30.49 16.56 -19.43
N ARG A 168 -30.98 15.31 -19.39
CA ARG A 168 -32.40 14.98 -19.63
C ARG A 168 -33.22 14.76 -18.36
N GLN A 169 -32.62 14.94 -17.18
CA GLN A 169 -33.29 14.72 -15.91
C GLN A 169 -33.94 16.00 -15.36
N ASN A 170 -35.03 15.81 -14.61
CA ASN A 170 -35.64 16.88 -13.82
C ASN A 170 -34.71 17.33 -12.67
N PRO A 171 -34.80 18.59 -12.20
CA PRO A 171 -33.95 19.11 -11.12
C PRO A 171 -34.04 18.29 -9.83
N ILE A 172 -35.21 17.68 -9.55
CA ILE A 172 -35.40 16.77 -8.40
C ILE A 172 -34.57 15.49 -8.55
N SER A 173 -34.56 14.89 -9.75
CA SER A 173 -33.79 13.67 -10.07
C SER A 173 -32.29 13.94 -10.02
N ILE A 174 -31.85 15.10 -10.52
CA ILE A 174 -30.45 15.56 -10.41
C ILE A 174 -30.04 15.68 -8.94
N GLY A 175 -30.88 16.28 -8.08
CA GLY A 175 -30.61 16.41 -6.65
C GLY A 175 -30.49 15.06 -5.93
N MET A 176 -31.32 14.08 -6.29
CA MET A 176 -31.20 12.71 -5.76
C MET A 176 -29.91 12.04 -6.23
N PHE A 177 -29.53 12.21 -7.50
CA PHE A 177 -28.31 11.65 -8.06
C PHE A 177 -27.06 12.25 -7.41
N THR A 178 -26.96 13.57 -7.29
CA THR A 178 -25.81 14.23 -6.66
C THR A 178 -25.70 13.89 -5.18
N GLY A 179 -26.82 13.78 -4.47
CA GLY A 179 -26.85 13.32 -3.08
C GLY A 179 -26.33 11.89 -2.92
N GLY A 180 -26.80 10.95 -3.75
CA GLY A 180 -26.32 9.57 -3.74
C GLY A 180 -24.85 9.44 -4.15
N PHE A 181 -24.42 10.20 -5.16
CA PHE A 181 -23.03 10.24 -5.61
C PHE A 181 -22.09 10.79 -4.55
N ALA A 182 -22.47 11.89 -3.89
CA ALA A 182 -21.70 12.49 -2.80
C ALA A 182 -21.60 11.53 -1.59
N ALA A 183 -22.72 10.89 -1.21
CA ALA A 183 -22.75 9.91 -0.13
C ALA A 183 -21.87 8.68 -0.43
N SER A 184 -21.91 8.16 -1.66
CA SER A 184 -21.08 7.02 -2.06
C SER A 184 -19.60 7.41 -2.15
N SER A 185 -19.33 8.61 -2.65
CA SER A 185 -17.96 9.13 -2.79
C SER A 185 -17.31 9.36 -1.43
N ILE A 186 -18.03 9.95 -0.46
CA ILE A 186 -17.50 10.14 0.89
C ILE A 186 -17.26 8.81 1.59
N GLU A 187 -18.13 7.81 1.38
CA GLU A 187 -17.92 6.46 1.91
C GLU A 187 -16.62 5.86 1.36
N VAL A 188 -16.40 5.89 0.04
CA VAL A 188 -15.17 5.38 -0.58
C VAL A 188 -13.94 6.10 -0.07
N VAL A 189 -13.98 7.44 0.04
CA VAL A 189 -12.86 8.23 0.57
C VAL A 189 -12.56 7.85 2.02
N LEU A 190 -13.58 7.75 2.88
CA LEU A 190 -13.42 7.35 4.28
C LEU A 190 -12.86 5.94 4.40
N LEU A 191 -13.33 5.00 3.57
CA LEU A 191 -12.80 3.65 3.54
C LEU A 191 -11.31 3.65 3.16
N ILE A 192 -10.93 4.37 2.10
CA ILE A 192 -9.52 4.50 1.66
C ILE A 192 -8.64 5.12 2.75
N SER A 193 -9.07 6.23 3.35
CA SER A 193 -8.35 6.87 4.45
C SER A 193 -8.18 5.94 5.65
N PHE A 194 -9.21 5.16 5.98
CA PHE A 194 -9.12 4.17 7.04
C PHE A 194 -8.15 3.04 6.70
N GLN A 195 -8.08 2.59 5.43
CA GLN A 195 -7.09 1.60 4.99
C GLN A 195 -5.66 2.10 5.19
N ILE A 196 -5.40 3.35 4.83
CA ILE A 196 -4.09 3.99 4.95
C ILE A 196 -3.66 4.07 6.43
N ILE A 197 -4.54 4.53 7.32
CA ILE A 197 -4.20 4.77 8.73
C ILE A 197 -4.13 3.47 9.53
N TYR A 198 -5.15 2.60 9.41
CA TYR A 198 -5.31 1.47 10.32
C TYR A 198 -4.94 0.13 9.71
N GLY A 199 -4.93 -0.01 8.38
CA GLY A 199 -4.63 -1.28 7.69
C GLY A 199 -5.66 -2.40 7.89
N TYR A 200 -6.49 -2.37 8.95
CA TYR A 200 -7.48 -3.40 9.30
C TYR A 200 -8.89 -3.00 8.91
N VAL A 201 -9.10 -2.87 7.61
CA VAL A 201 -10.38 -2.44 7.06
C VAL A 201 -11.43 -3.55 7.19
N MET A 202 -11.00 -4.81 7.06
CA MET A 202 -11.91 -5.96 7.08
C MET A 202 -12.55 -6.21 8.46
N GLN A 203 -11.98 -5.69 9.56
CA GLN A 203 -12.53 -5.91 10.89
C GLN A 203 -13.51 -4.80 11.32
N CYS A 204 -13.32 -3.57 10.84
CA CYS A 204 -14.21 -2.43 11.15
C CYS A 204 -15.34 -2.22 10.12
N ILE A 205 -15.15 -2.59 8.84
CA ILE A 205 -16.21 -2.49 7.82
C ILE A 205 -17.43 -3.34 8.21
N LEU A 206 -17.22 -4.54 8.77
CA LEU A 206 -18.31 -5.41 9.25
C LEU A 206 -19.18 -4.75 10.33
N ILE A 207 -18.65 -3.75 11.04
CA ILE A 207 -19.38 -3.00 12.07
C ILE A 207 -20.06 -1.77 11.45
N ALA A 208 -19.43 -1.10 10.48
CA ALA A 208 -19.96 0.13 9.87
C ALA A 208 -21.08 -0.13 8.84
N TYR A 209 -20.92 -1.13 7.96
CA TYR A 209 -21.90 -1.45 6.91
C TYR A 209 -23.33 -1.70 7.43
N PRO A 210 -23.55 -2.49 8.49
CA PRO A 210 -24.89 -2.67 9.04
C PRO A 210 -25.43 -1.41 9.72
N VAL A 211 -24.59 -0.50 10.21
CA VAL A 211 -25.04 0.74 10.86
C VAL A 211 -25.59 1.72 9.83
N THR A 212 -24.88 1.93 8.71
CA THR A 212 -25.35 2.81 7.61
C THR A 212 -26.58 2.22 6.91
N CYS A 213 -26.62 0.90 6.73
CA CYS A 213 -27.79 0.21 6.18
C CYS A 213 -29.00 0.29 7.13
N CYS A 214 -28.79 0.20 8.45
CA CYS A 214 -29.85 0.40 9.44
C CYS A 214 -30.38 1.84 9.45
N THR A 215 -29.53 2.86 9.39
CA THR A 215 -29.99 4.26 9.32
C THR A 215 -30.79 4.52 8.04
N PHE A 216 -30.35 4.01 6.89
CA PHE A 216 -31.08 4.15 5.63
C PHE A 216 -32.43 3.41 5.65
N CYS A 217 -32.48 2.21 6.24
CA CYS A 217 -33.73 1.45 6.46
C CYS A 217 -34.68 2.17 7.41
N THR A 218 -34.20 2.82 8.48
CA THR A 218 -35.07 3.58 9.40
C THR A 218 -35.67 4.83 8.75
N HIS A 219 -34.95 5.46 7.82
CA HIS A 219 -35.45 6.63 7.09
C HIS A 219 -36.50 6.25 6.03
N THR A 220 -36.37 5.09 5.39
CA THR A 220 -37.36 4.55 4.43
C THR A 220 -38.55 3.85 5.12
N CYS A 221 -38.35 3.21 6.27
CA CYS A 221 -39.43 2.58 7.07
C CYS A 221 -40.39 3.57 7.72
N LYS A 222 -40.10 4.87 7.73
CA LYS A 222 -41.06 5.89 8.19
C LYS A 222 -42.30 5.96 7.28
N ASN A 223 -42.21 5.41 6.06
CA ASN A 223 -43.30 5.40 5.07
C ASN A 223 -43.93 4.03 4.79
N ASN A 224 -43.42 2.91 5.31
CA ASN A 224 -44.13 1.62 5.29
C ASN A 224 -43.54 0.66 6.33
N CYS A 225 -44.41 0.09 7.17
CA CYS A 225 -44.05 -0.71 8.35
C CYS A 225 -43.70 -2.15 7.96
N PHE A 226 -42.43 -2.56 8.10
CA PHE A 226 -42.04 -3.97 8.10
C PHE A 226 -41.29 -4.33 9.40
N THR A 227 -41.86 -5.25 10.16
CA THR A 227 -41.45 -5.68 11.51
C THR A 227 -40.15 -6.49 11.57
N PHE A 228 -39.50 -6.76 10.43
CA PHE A 228 -38.34 -7.65 10.31
C PHE A 228 -36.98 -7.00 10.70
N SER A 229 -36.90 -5.67 10.79
CA SER A 229 -35.63 -4.93 10.95
C SER A 229 -35.12 -4.77 12.39
N LYS A 230 -36.00 -4.88 13.41
CA LYS A 230 -35.62 -4.61 14.81
C LYS A 230 -34.67 -5.65 15.42
N GLN A 231 -34.75 -6.90 14.98
CA GLN A 231 -33.97 -8.00 15.56
C GLN A 231 -32.50 -7.97 15.10
N TRP A 232 -32.26 -7.59 13.84
CA TRP A 232 -30.91 -7.39 13.30
C TRP A 232 -30.21 -6.18 13.93
N CYS A 233 -30.93 -5.06 14.12
CA CYS A 233 -30.35 -3.84 14.71
C CYS A 233 -29.82 -4.07 16.15
N ARG A 234 -30.48 -4.94 16.94
CA ARG A 234 -30.08 -5.25 18.31
C ARG A 234 -28.85 -6.17 18.39
N GLN A 235 -28.68 -7.08 17.42
CA GLN A 235 -27.49 -7.93 17.32
C GLN A 235 -26.24 -7.15 16.88
N SER A 236 -26.38 -6.21 15.94
CA SER A 236 -25.27 -5.36 15.48
C SER A 236 -24.68 -4.49 16.59
N LEU A 237 -25.53 -3.92 17.46
CA LEU A 237 -25.11 -3.09 18.60
C LEU A 237 -24.41 -3.91 19.70
N LEU A 238 -24.84 -5.14 19.97
CA LEU A 238 -24.20 -6.04 20.92
C LEU A 238 -22.82 -6.51 20.43
N PHE A 239 -22.65 -6.76 19.13
CA PHE A 239 -21.36 -7.10 18.53
C PHE A 239 -20.38 -5.92 18.52
N ALA A 240 -20.87 -4.70 18.26
CA ALA A 240 -20.05 -3.48 18.33
C ALA A 240 -19.49 -3.26 19.75
N GLY A 241 -20.30 -3.48 20.80
CA GLY A 241 -19.85 -3.39 22.19
C GLY A 241 -18.80 -4.45 22.57
N TYR A 242 -18.94 -5.69 22.09
CA TYR A 242 -18.01 -6.78 22.39
C TYR A 242 -16.64 -6.59 21.71
N CYS A 243 -16.60 -6.06 20.48
CA CYS A 243 -15.35 -5.78 19.78
C CYS A 243 -14.62 -4.53 20.32
N TYR A 244 -15.35 -3.48 20.71
CA TYR A 244 -14.75 -2.29 21.32
C TYR A 244 -14.07 -2.63 22.66
N CYS A 245 -14.69 -3.50 23.46
CA CYS A 245 -14.14 -3.97 24.73
C CYS A 245 -12.88 -4.84 24.52
N ARG A 246 -12.82 -5.64 23.44
CA ARG A 246 -11.66 -6.50 23.14
C ARG A 246 -10.48 -5.74 22.51
N ALA A 247 -10.75 -4.67 21.74
CA ALA A 247 -9.72 -3.79 21.21
C ALA A 247 -9.04 -2.94 22.31
N LEU A 248 -9.79 -2.57 23.36
CA LEU A 248 -9.25 -1.89 24.55
C LEU A 248 -8.47 -2.82 25.50
N LEU A 249 -8.69 -4.14 25.41
CA LEU A 249 -7.97 -5.15 26.21
C LEU A 249 -6.69 -5.66 25.53
N LEU A 250 -6.43 -5.28 24.26
CA LEU A 250 -5.29 -5.73 23.46
C LEU A 250 -4.34 -4.57 23.05
N ALA A 251 -4.62 -3.34 23.51
CA ALA A 251 -3.75 -2.17 23.42
C ALA A 251 -3.13 -1.89 24.79
#